data_AF-K1RZJ8-F1
#
_entry.id   AF-K1RZJ8-F1
#
_cell.length_a   1.000
_cell.length_b   1.000
_cell.length_c   1.000
_cell.angle_alpha   90.00
_cell.angle_beta   90.00
_cell.angle_gamma   90.00
#
_symmetry.space_group_name_H-M   'P 1'
#
loop_
_entity.id
_entity.type
_entity.pdbx_description
1 polymer ?
#
loop_
_entity_poly.entity_id
_entity_poly.type
_entity_poly.pdbx_seq_one_letter_code
_entity_poly.pdbx_strand_id
1 'polypeptide(L)'
;MRVYYQINYTLTEVPEDAAYFHAQFRRSNPNINSDHVLVDGIKGKGQYVGTYIAWQVNNNGWWGEGEIKFFMDGDKKFPTICGTGTEDYFCGSYNFENKTTHQYEEFTTPYAGLHQIIRPDGVYRSQQRFGMYRWHILDPIRFEKDLKVTIQDLGWRNDGRYLDQKSDISSVVFWYQTEPHAKFPTLPSVDDLEIVRPF
;
A
#
# COMPACT_ATOMS: atom_id res chain seq x y z
N MET A 1 -25.64 16.34 -0.74
CA MET A 1 -25.08 15.03 -0.35
C MET A 1 -25.52 14.72 1.08
N ARG A 2 -26.06 13.54 1.36
CA ARG A 2 -26.36 13.08 2.73
C ARG A 2 -25.24 12.14 3.16
N VAL A 3 -24.64 12.37 4.33
CA VAL A 3 -23.58 11.53 4.91
C VAL A 3 -24.18 10.78 6.10
N TYR A 4 -24.01 9.46 6.13
CA TYR A 4 -24.48 8.58 7.20
C TYR A 4 -23.26 7.94 7.87
N TYR A 5 -23.17 8.00 9.19
CA TYR A 5 -22.05 7.43 9.95
C TYR A 5 -22.51 6.93 11.32
N GLN A 6 -21.76 5.98 11.88
CA GLN A 6 -21.90 5.52 13.26
C GLN A 6 -20.52 5.41 13.88
N ILE A 7 -20.36 5.95 15.09
CA ILE A 7 -19.14 5.83 15.89
C ILE A 7 -19.53 5.11 17.18
N ASN A 8 -18.98 3.92 17.38
CA ASN A 8 -19.13 3.17 18.62
C ASN A 8 -17.81 3.23 19.38
N TYR A 9 -17.88 3.36 20.70
CA TYR A 9 -16.72 3.40 21.58
C TYR A 9 -17.11 2.87 22.96
N THR A 10 -16.11 2.48 23.75
CA THR A 10 -16.27 2.06 25.14
C THR A 10 -15.77 3.15 26.06
N LEU A 11 -16.58 3.56 27.05
CA LEU A 11 -16.12 4.43 28.14
C LEU A 11 -15.32 3.59 29.13
N THR A 12 -14.03 3.85 29.21
CA THR A 12 -13.09 3.15 30.09
C THR A 12 -11.91 4.06 30.41
N GLU A 13 -11.16 3.73 31.46
CA GLU A 13 -9.82 4.26 31.65
C GLU A 13 -8.91 3.70 30.54
N VAL A 14 -8.13 4.58 29.91
CA VAL A 14 -7.13 4.23 28.90
C VAL A 14 -5.78 4.13 29.60
N PRO A 15 -5.07 2.99 29.50
CA PRO A 15 -3.73 2.85 30.10
C PRO A 15 -2.77 3.95 29.65
N GLU A 16 -1.90 4.41 30.54
CA GLU A 16 -0.91 5.46 30.24
C GLU A 16 0.07 5.05 29.13
N ASP A 17 0.30 3.74 28.97
CA ASP A 17 1.18 3.15 27.96
C ASP A 17 0.43 2.69 26.68
N ALA A 18 -0.85 3.04 26.54
CA ALA A 18 -1.63 2.70 25.35
C ALA A 18 -1.08 3.39 24.11
N ALA A 19 -0.96 2.63 23.02
CA ALA A 19 -0.69 3.18 21.70
C ALA A 19 -1.99 3.68 21.05
N TYR A 20 -1.89 4.75 20.28
CA TYR A 20 -3.00 5.36 19.56
C TYR A 20 -2.99 4.91 18.11
N PHE A 21 -4.17 4.83 17.49
CA PHE A 21 -4.34 4.46 16.09
C PHE A 21 -4.00 5.63 15.18
N HIS A 22 -3.27 5.35 14.10
CA HIS A 22 -2.90 6.31 13.07
C HIS A 22 -3.16 5.72 11.69
N ALA A 23 -3.57 6.58 10.76
CA ALA A 23 -3.73 6.25 9.36
C ALA A 23 -3.19 7.38 8.48
N GLN A 24 -2.34 7.06 7.50
CA GLN A 24 -1.73 8.07 6.61
C GLN A 24 -1.90 7.67 5.15
N PHE A 25 -2.50 8.57 4.39
CA PHE A 25 -2.64 8.45 2.94
C PHE A 25 -1.40 8.97 2.21
N ARG A 26 -1.00 8.28 1.13
CA ARG A 26 -0.01 8.75 0.16
C ARG A 26 -0.43 8.40 -1.27
N ARG A 27 0.03 9.19 -2.24
CA ARG A 27 -0.11 8.91 -3.68
C ARG A 27 1.16 9.27 -4.43
N SER A 28 1.52 8.46 -5.42
CA SER A 28 2.55 8.74 -6.42
C SER A 28 1.90 8.63 -7.80
N ASN A 29 1.79 9.74 -8.51
CA ASN A 29 1.17 9.80 -9.83
C ASN A 29 1.88 10.81 -10.76
N PRO A 30 2.70 10.36 -11.72
CA PRO A 30 3.22 9.00 -11.85
C PRO A 30 4.32 8.71 -10.82
N ASN A 31 4.58 7.43 -10.53
CA ASN A 31 5.76 7.04 -9.76
C ASN A 31 7.03 7.08 -10.62
N ILE A 32 7.76 8.20 -10.60
CA ILE A 32 8.93 8.41 -11.47
C ILE A 32 10.24 7.74 -10.99
N ASN A 33 10.27 7.22 -9.76
CA ASN A 33 11.50 6.68 -9.15
C ASN A 33 11.43 5.17 -8.89
N SER A 34 10.34 4.52 -9.34
CA SER A 34 10.02 3.12 -9.01
C SER A 34 9.97 2.81 -7.51
N ASP A 35 9.79 3.79 -6.64
CA ASP A 35 9.77 3.60 -5.18
C ASP A 35 8.63 4.45 -4.60
N HIS A 36 7.49 3.80 -4.36
CA HIS A 36 6.35 4.43 -3.73
C HIS A 36 6.52 4.37 -2.22
N VAL A 37 6.61 5.52 -1.57
CA VAL A 37 6.68 5.56 -0.11
C VAL A 37 5.27 5.39 0.46
N LEU A 38 5.06 4.30 1.18
CA LEU A 38 3.81 4.00 1.88
C LEU A 38 3.67 4.88 3.13
N VAL A 39 4.73 4.98 3.91
CA VAL A 39 4.82 5.88 5.07
C VAL A 39 6.27 6.22 5.37
N ASP A 40 6.51 7.42 5.88
CA ASP A 40 7.82 7.91 6.29
C ASP A 40 7.65 8.97 7.40
N GLY A 41 8.69 9.15 8.21
CA GLY A 41 8.70 10.12 9.29
C GLY A 41 7.98 9.66 10.56
N ILE A 42 7.61 8.38 10.68
CA ILE A 42 7.14 7.82 11.95
C ILE A 42 8.29 7.89 12.95
N LYS A 43 8.02 8.43 14.13
CA LYS A 43 8.95 8.54 15.26
C LYS A 43 8.25 8.08 16.53
N GLY A 44 8.99 7.36 17.37
CA GLY A 44 8.49 6.74 18.60
C GLY A 44 8.37 5.22 18.48
N LYS A 45 7.76 4.63 19.50
CA LYS A 45 7.56 3.19 19.62
C LYS A 45 6.17 2.82 19.14
N GLY A 46 6.06 1.76 18.35
CA GLY A 46 4.78 1.36 17.80
C GLY A 46 4.82 0.06 17.02
N GLN A 47 3.74 -0.17 16.28
CA GLN A 47 3.55 -1.34 15.44
C GLN A 47 2.74 -1.00 14.19
N TYR A 48 3.29 -1.34 13.04
CA TYR A 48 2.59 -1.30 11.76
C TYR A 48 1.62 -2.49 11.70
N VAL A 49 0.34 -2.21 11.43
CA VAL A 49 -0.73 -3.21 11.46
C VAL A 49 -1.39 -3.44 10.11
N GLY A 50 -0.98 -2.72 9.06
CA GLY A 50 -1.40 -3.04 7.71
C GLY A 50 -1.39 -1.87 6.74
N THR A 51 -1.74 -2.18 5.51
CA THR A 51 -1.91 -1.20 4.44
C THR A 51 -3.00 -1.63 3.48
N TYR A 52 -3.69 -0.63 2.94
CA TYR A 52 -4.44 -0.76 1.70
C TYR A 52 -3.68 -0.03 0.60
N ILE A 53 -3.63 -0.62 -0.59
CA ILE A 53 -3.03 -0.01 -1.78
C ILE A 53 -3.98 -0.15 -2.97
N ALA A 54 -4.16 0.95 -3.69
CA ALA A 54 -4.78 0.99 -5.00
C ALA A 54 -3.70 1.27 -6.04
N TRP A 55 -3.64 0.43 -7.07
CA TRP A 55 -2.57 0.41 -8.06
C TRP A 55 -3.16 0.45 -9.47
N GLN A 56 -3.01 1.57 -10.15
CA GLN A 56 -3.28 1.67 -11.58
C GLN A 56 -1.96 1.47 -12.34
N VAL A 57 -1.93 0.45 -13.20
CA VAL A 57 -0.78 0.22 -14.07
C VAL A 57 -0.90 1.10 -15.31
N ASN A 58 0.21 1.72 -15.71
CA ASN A 58 0.29 2.54 -16.92
C ASN A 58 1.02 1.81 -18.07
N ASN A 59 1.27 0.50 -17.92
CA ASN A 59 1.94 -0.37 -18.89
C ASN A 59 1.21 -1.71 -19.04
N ASN A 60 1.62 -2.54 -20.00
CA ASN A 60 0.92 -3.75 -20.44
C ASN A 60 1.66 -5.08 -20.16
N GLY A 61 2.62 -5.09 -19.23
CA GLY A 61 3.34 -6.29 -18.78
C GLY A 61 3.12 -6.58 -17.29
N TRP A 62 3.75 -7.65 -16.79
CA TRP A 62 3.74 -7.94 -15.35
C TRP A 62 4.39 -6.79 -14.57
N TRP A 63 3.75 -6.38 -13.47
CA TRP A 63 4.01 -5.13 -12.75
C TRP A 63 4.33 -5.30 -11.26
N GLY A 64 4.22 -6.52 -10.74
CA GLY A 64 4.31 -6.77 -9.31
C GLY A 64 5.65 -7.30 -8.83
N GLU A 65 6.76 -7.13 -9.54
CA GLU A 65 8.08 -7.62 -9.10
C GLU A 65 8.71 -6.79 -7.98
N GLY A 66 8.12 -5.64 -7.68
CA GLY A 66 8.71 -4.69 -6.73
C GLY A 66 8.66 -5.16 -5.29
N GLU A 67 9.79 -5.05 -4.59
CA GLU A 67 9.92 -5.42 -3.18
C GLU A 67 9.26 -4.37 -2.28
N ILE A 68 8.56 -4.82 -1.23
CA ILE A 68 8.25 -3.97 -0.08
C ILE A 68 9.44 -3.92 0.88
N LYS A 69 9.72 -2.76 1.48
CA LYS A 69 10.88 -2.51 2.33
C LYS A 69 10.47 -1.80 3.61
N PHE A 70 10.86 -2.35 4.75
CA PHE A 70 10.68 -1.74 6.06
C PHE A 70 12.05 -1.34 6.61
N PHE A 71 12.27 -0.02 6.69
CA PHE A 71 13.43 0.59 7.33
C PHE A 71 13.04 0.91 8.76
N MET A 72 13.70 0.24 9.71
CA MET A 72 13.30 0.23 11.11
C MET A 72 14.43 0.76 11.97
N ASP A 73 14.08 1.53 13.00
CA ASP A 73 14.95 1.85 14.14
C ASP A 73 16.34 2.42 13.79
N GLY A 74 16.39 3.28 12.77
CA GLY A 74 17.61 3.96 12.32
C GLY A 74 18.22 3.42 11.04
N ASP A 75 17.59 2.44 10.38
CA ASP A 75 17.95 2.01 9.03
C ASP A 75 17.97 3.20 8.04
N LYS A 76 19.03 3.26 7.22
CA LYS A 76 19.20 4.34 6.22
C LYS A 76 19.25 3.81 4.80
N LYS A 77 20.17 2.87 4.55
CA LYS A 77 20.46 2.35 3.20
C LYS A 77 19.81 1.01 2.94
N PHE A 78 19.79 0.14 3.93
CA PHE A 78 19.28 -1.22 3.82
C PHE A 78 18.12 -1.39 4.79
N PRO A 79 17.00 -1.97 4.35
CA PRO A 79 15.88 -2.24 5.23
C PRO A 79 16.14 -3.49 6.09
N THR A 80 15.62 -3.49 7.32
CA THR A 80 15.59 -4.68 8.17
C THR A 80 14.70 -5.78 7.58
N ILE A 81 13.58 -5.41 6.95
CA ILE A 81 12.69 -6.37 6.25
C ILE A 81 12.61 -5.99 4.77
N CYS A 82 12.92 -6.94 3.90
CA CYS A 82 12.81 -6.82 2.45
C CYS A 82 11.94 -7.96 1.92
N GLY A 83 10.86 -7.64 1.20
CA GLY A 83 10.04 -8.62 0.49
C GLY A 83 10.69 -9.07 -0.83
N THR A 84 10.00 -9.94 -1.56
CA THR A 84 10.45 -10.54 -2.82
C THR A 84 9.68 -10.06 -4.04
N GLY A 85 8.44 -9.63 -3.84
CA GLY A 85 7.53 -9.14 -4.87
C GLY A 85 6.32 -8.49 -4.23
N THR A 86 5.62 -7.68 -5.01
CA THR A 86 4.40 -6.99 -4.57
C THR A 86 3.28 -8.01 -4.38
N GLU A 87 3.14 -8.98 -5.30
CA GLU A 87 2.19 -10.07 -5.16
C GLU A 87 2.48 -10.92 -3.93
N ASP A 88 3.75 -11.22 -3.69
CA ASP A 88 4.20 -12.02 -2.57
C ASP A 88 3.84 -11.34 -1.24
N TYR A 89 4.04 -10.01 -1.16
CA TYR A 89 3.65 -9.26 0.02
C TYR A 89 2.14 -9.35 0.28
N PHE A 90 1.31 -9.36 -0.75
CA PHE A 90 -0.15 -9.50 -0.60
C PHE A 90 -0.62 -10.95 -0.54
N CYS A 91 0.28 -11.92 -0.32
CA CYS A 91 -0.02 -13.36 -0.24
C CYS A 91 -0.61 -13.95 -1.54
N GLY A 92 -0.27 -13.34 -2.67
CA GLY A 92 -0.42 -13.94 -4.00
C GLY A 92 0.78 -14.80 -4.37
N SER A 93 0.80 -15.22 -5.63
CA SER A 93 1.94 -15.81 -6.34
C SER A 93 1.61 -15.87 -7.83
N TYR A 94 2.61 -16.13 -8.68
CA TYR A 94 2.42 -16.34 -10.12
C TYR A 94 1.52 -15.27 -10.75
N ASN A 95 1.88 -14.01 -10.52
CA ASN A 95 1.22 -12.85 -11.13
C ASN A 95 -0.25 -12.65 -10.72
N PHE A 96 -0.76 -13.34 -9.68
CA PHE A 96 -2.19 -13.46 -9.38
C PHE A 96 -3.01 -14.07 -10.53
N GLU A 97 -2.37 -14.78 -11.46
CA GLU A 97 -3.02 -15.36 -12.63
C GLU A 97 -3.65 -16.71 -12.28
N ASN A 98 -4.94 -16.85 -12.61
CA ASN A 98 -5.60 -18.14 -12.60
C ASN A 98 -5.08 -19.00 -13.76
N LYS A 99 -4.49 -20.15 -13.43
CA LYS A 99 -3.86 -21.07 -14.41
C LYS A 99 -4.81 -21.69 -15.44
N THR A 100 -6.12 -21.63 -15.22
CA THR A 100 -7.12 -22.22 -16.14
C THR A 100 -7.68 -21.16 -17.07
N THR A 101 -8.00 -19.98 -16.54
CA THR A 101 -8.63 -18.90 -17.32
C THR A 101 -7.61 -17.96 -17.94
N HIS A 102 -6.36 -17.98 -17.48
CA HIS A 102 -5.30 -17.05 -17.87
C HIS A 102 -5.70 -15.58 -17.65
N GLN A 103 -6.35 -15.32 -16.51
CA GLN A 103 -6.81 -13.99 -16.09
C GLN A 103 -6.38 -13.75 -14.65
N TYR A 104 -6.23 -12.49 -14.27
CA TYR A 104 -6.12 -12.12 -12.87
C TYR A 104 -7.38 -12.56 -12.11
N GLU A 105 -7.18 -13.15 -10.93
CA GLU A 105 -8.24 -13.66 -10.07
C GLU A 105 -8.26 -12.94 -8.72
N GLU A 106 -9.42 -12.37 -8.39
CA GLU A 106 -9.65 -11.77 -7.09
C GLU A 106 -9.63 -12.83 -5.97
N PHE A 107 -9.10 -12.46 -4.82
CA PHE A 107 -9.27 -13.24 -3.60
C PHE A 107 -9.38 -12.33 -2.38
N THR A 108 -10.03 -12.85 -1.34
CA THR A 108 -10.20 -12.18 -0.06
C THR A 108 -10.04 -13.16 1.08
N THR A 109 -9.27 -12.76 2.09
CA THR A 109 -9.11 -13.46 3.36
C THR A 109 -9.25 -12.46 4.50
N PRO A 110 -9.34 -12.90 5.78
CA PRO A 110 -9.38 -11.97 6.90
C PRO A 110 -8.19 -10.99 6.97
N TYR A 111 -7.02 -11.36 6.44
CA TYR A 111 -5.77 -10.60 6.62
C TYR A 111 -5.09 -10.15 5.33
N ALA A 112 -5.47 -10.66 4.17
CA ALA A 112 -4.92 -10.23 2.89
C ALA A 112 -5.91 -10.43 1.74
N GLY A 113 -5.76 -9.68 0.66
CA GLY A 113 -6.57 -9.88 -0.54
C GLY A 113 -6.18 -8.99 -1.71
N LEU A 114 -6.31 -9.54 -2.91
CA LEU A 114 -6.52 -8.79 -4.15
C LEU A 114 -8.02 -8.73 -4.40
N HIS A 115 -8.72 -7.82 -3.73
CA HIS A 115 -10.20 -7.88 -3.68
C HIS A 115 -10.89 -7.14 -4.83
N GLN A 116 -10.16 -6.28 -5.54
CA GLN A 116 -10.71 -5.47 -6.62
C GLN A 116 -9.77 -5.53 -7.83
N ILE A 117 -10.31 -5.96 -8.97
CA ILE A 117 -9.66 -5.82 -10.27
C ILE A 117 -10.61 -5.05 -11.19
N ILE A 118 -10.26 -3.80 -11.49
CA ILE A 118 -10.95 -2.99 -12.51
C ILE A 118 -10.31 -3.33 -13.84
N ARG A 119 -10.99 -4.20 -14.60
CA ARG A 119 -10.55 -4.65 -15.92
C ARG A 119 -10.80 -3.57 -16.97
N PRO A 120 -9.89 -3.39 -17.93
CA PRO A 120 -10.10 -2.43 -19.00
C PRO A 120 -11.22 -2.88 -19.95
N ASP A 121 -11.92 -1.93 -20.57
CA ASP A 121 -12.93 -2.21 -21.60
C ASP A 121 -12.41 -2.04 -23.04
N GLY A 122 -11.13 -1.66 -23.18
CA GLY A 122 -10.46 -1.50 -24.46
C GLY A 122 -10.82 -0.21 -25.22
N VAL A 123 -11.63 0.69 -24.65
CA VAL A 123 -12.00 1.97 -25.28
C VAL A 123 -11.71 3.14 -24.35
N TYR A 124 -12.66 3.50 -23.49
CA TYR A 124 -12.56 4.68 -22.62
C TYR A 124 -12.01 4.34 -21.23
N ARG A 125 -12.16 3.08 -20.78
CA ARG A 125 -11.54 2.56 -19.57
C ARG A 125 -10.39 1.65 -19.98
N SER A 126 -9.30 2.25 -20.46
CA SER A 126 -8.14 1.52 -20.96
C SER A 126 -7.17 1.06 -19.86
N GLN A 127 -7.21 1.67 -18.68
CA GLN A 127 -6.27 1.38 -17.59
C GLN A 127 -6.79 0.27 -16.69
N GLN A 128 -5.94 -0.70 -16.40
CA GLN A 128 -6.21 -1.75 -15.42
C GLN A 128 -5.85 -1.26 -14.01
N ARG A 129 -6.71 -1.55 -13.03
CA ARG A 129 -6.49 -1.13 -11.64
C ARG A 129 -6.72 -2.27 -10.67
N PHE A 130 -5.96 -2.26 -9.59
CA PHE A 130 -5.96 -3.29 -8.55
C PHE A 130 -6.19 -2.65 -7.18
N GLY A 131 -6.97 -3.30 -6.34
CA GLY A 131 -7.12 -2.96 -4.92
C GLY A 131 -6.63 -4.13 -4.07
N MET A 132 -5.59 -3.89 -3.27
CA MET A 132 -4.96 -4.90 -2.43
C MET A 132 -4.87 -4.44 -0.98
N TYR A 133 -5.02 -5.37 -0.04
CA TYR A 133 -4.80 -5.10 1.37
C TYR A 133 -3.99 -6.21 2.04
N ARG A 134 -3.26 -5.83 3.09
CA ARG A 134 -2.67 -6.75 4.05
C ARG A 134 -2.75 -6.17 5.46
N TRP A 135 -3.26 -6.96 6.40
CA TRP A 135 -3.44 -6.65 7.81
C TRP A 135 -2.49 -7.51 8.64
N HIS A 136 -1.52 -6.86 9.28
CA HIS A 136 -0.58 -7.48 10.19
C HIS A 136 -1.14 -7.55 11.62
N ILE A 137 -2.28 -8.24 11.78
CA ILE A 137 -2.94 -8.37 13.10
C ILE A 137 -2.23 -9.42 13.95
N LEU A 138 -1.95 -10.60 13.36
CA LEU A 138 -1.28 -11.70 14.05
C LEU A 138 0.25 -11.58 13.97
N ASP A 139 0.76 -10.80 13.02
CA ASP A 139 2.17 -10.62 12.68
C ASP A 139 2.57 -9.12 12.60
N PRO A 140 2.26 -8.27 13.60
CA PRO A 140 2.56 -6.84 13.56
C PRO A 140 4.06 -6.58 13.45
N ILE A 141 4.43 -5.58 12.63
CA ILE A 141 5.81 -5.15 12.45
C ILE A 141 6.10 -4.06 13.47
N ARG A 142 6.82 -4.42 14.54
CA ARG A 142 7.09 -3.55 15.70
C ARG A 142 8.37 -2.76 15.51
N PHE A 143 8.35 -1.49 15.87
CA PHE A 143 9.49 -0.57 15.83
C PHE A 143 9.60 0.18 17.16
N GLU A 144 10.81 0.52 17.56
CA GLU A 144 11.12 1.16 18.85
C GLU A 144 11.42 2.67 18.73
N LYS A 145 11.95 3.13 17.59
CA LYS A 145 12.41 4.51 17.38
C LYS A 145 11.79 5.16 16.17
N ASP A 146 11.79 4.48 15.03
CA ASP A 146 11.28 5.03 13.78
C ASP A 146 10.96 3.96 12.74
N LEU A 147 10.07 4.30 11.81
CA LEU A 147 9.65 3.43 10.72
C LEU A 147 9.51 4.23 9.42
N LYS A 148 10.06 3.67 8.35
CA LYS A 148 9.75 4.04 6.97
C LYS A 148 9.42 2.78 6.17
N VAL A 149 8.38 2.84 5.36
CA VAL A 149 7.95 1.74 4.50
C VAL A 149 7.85 2.22 3.06
N THR A 150 8.45 1.48 2.14
CA THR A 150 8.34 1.72 0.70
C THR A 150 7.96 0.44 -0.03
N ILE A 151 7.38 0.57 -1.23
CA ILE A 151 7.17 -0.54 -2.15
C ILE A 151 7.63 -0.13 -3.54
N GLN A 152 8.35 -1.01 -4.22
CA GLN A 152 8.85 -0.70 -5.53
C GLN A 152 7.77 -0.88 -6.62
N ASP A 153 7.81 -0.04 -7.64
CA ASP A 153 6.92 -0.09 -8.80
C ASP A 153 7.68 -0.64 -10.00
N LEU A 154 7.92 -1.96 -9.97
CA LEU A 154 8.78 -2.66 -10.90
C LEU A 154 8.09 -3.84 -11.56
N GLY A 155 8.30 -3.98 -12.86
CA GLY A 155 7.90 -5.15 -13.64
C GLY A 155 9.01 -5.71 -14.50
N TRP A 156 8.64 -6.52 -15.49
CA TRP A 156 9.60 -7.08 -16.45
C TRP A 156 9.62 -6.36 -17.79
N ARG A 157 10.83 -6.14 -18.31
CA ARG A 157 11.08 -5.88 -19.72
C ARG A 157 11.14 -7.21 -20.49
N ASN A 158 11.00 -7.13 -21.81
CA ASN A 158 11.13 -8.27 -22.71
C ASN A 158 12.52 -8.93 -22.71
N ASP A 159 13.56 -8.23 -22.25
CA ASP A 159 14.94 -8.70 -22.17
C ASP A 159 15.34 -9.15 -20.74
N GLY A 160 14.37 -9.33 -19.84
CA GLY A 160 14.60 -9.83 -18.48
C GLY A 160 15.16 -8.80 -17.50
N ARG A 161 15.29 -7.53 -17.89
CA ARG A 161 15.63 -6.44 -16.96
C ARG A 161 14.37 -5.89 -16.29
N TYR A 162 14.54 -5.26 -15.14
CA TYR A 162 13.45 -4.55 -14.48
C TYR A 162 12.95 -3.35 -15.31
N LEU A 163 11.64 -3.18 -15.30
CA LEU A 163 10.89 -2.09 -15.91
C LEU A 163 10.36 -1.17 -14.81
N ASP A 164 10.81 0.09 -14.81
CA ASP A 164 10.15 1.17 -14.08
C ASP A 164 8.76 1.42 -14.68
N GLN A 165 7.71 1.08 -13.92
CA GLN A 165 6.33 1.00 -14.42
C GLN A 165 5.64 2.35 -14.54
N LYS A 166 6.08 3.35 -13.74
CA LYS A 166 5.47 4.69 -13.69
C LYS A 166 3.96 4.65 -13.42
N SER A 167 3.54 3.73 -12.56
CA SER A 167 2.15 3.52 -12.16
C SER A 167 1.59 4.73 -11.39
N ASP A 168 0.27 4.79 -11.30
CA ASP A 168 -0.44 5.65 -10.36
C ASP A 168 -0.82 4.80 -9.14
N ILE A 169 -0.14 5.07 -8.02
CA ILE A 169 -0.23 4.26 -6.80
C ILE A 169 -0.73 5.15 -5.68
N SER A 170 -1.79 4.72 -4.99
CA SER A 170 -2.25 5.35 -3.77
C SER A 170 -2.34 4.32 -2.64
N SER A 171 -2.01 4.72 -1.43
CA SER A 171 -1.98 3.82 -0.28
C SER A 171 -2.46 4.51 0.99
N VAL A 172 -2.94 3.71 1.93
CA VAL A 172 -3.17 4.11 3.31
C VAL A 172 -2.48 3.10 4.22
N VAL A 173 -1.51 3.57 5.00
CA VAL A 173 -0.88 2.78 6.05
C VAL A 173 -1.61 2.97 7.35
N PHE A 174 -1.74 1.88 8.11
CA PHE A 174 -2.37 1.82 9.43
C PHE A 174 -1.36 1.31 10.45
N TRP A 175 -1.21 2.03 11.55
CA TRP A 175 -0.30 1.65 12.64
C TRP A 175 -0.83 2.13 13.98
N TYR A 176 -0.22 1.62 15.04
CA TYR A 176 -0.37 2.15 16.39
C TYR A 176 0.98 2.66 16.89
N GLN A 177 1.01 3.81 17.57
CA GLN A 177 2.22 4.26 18.27
C GLN A 177 1.90 5.02 19.56
N THR A 178 2.89 5.13 20.44
CA THR A 178 2.80 6.04 21.58
C THR A 178 2.94 7.49 21.14
N GLU A 179 2.35 8.39 21.92
CA GLU A 179 2.45 9.84 21.69
C GLU A 179 3.71 10.44 22.35
N PRO A 180 4.26 11.53 21.83
CA PRO A 180 3.78 12.29 20.66
C PRO A 180 4.12 11.64 19.32
N HIS A 181 3.22 11.77 18.33
CA HIS A 181 3.50 11.43 16.94
C HIS A 181 4.02 12.62 16.12
N ALA A 182 4.72 12.33 15.03
CA ALA A 182 5.17 13.34 14.07
C ALA A 182 3.99 13.92 13.28
N LYS A 183 4.01 15.22 13.00
CA LYS A 183 2.96 15.88 12.20
C LYS A 183 2.80 15.19 10.84
N PHE A 184 1.55 14.93 10.46
CA PHE A 184 1.25 14.34 9.16
C PHE A 184 1.59 15.30 8.00
N PRO A 185 1.97 14.75 6.83
CA PRO A 185 2.08 15.55 5.62
C PRO A 185 0.72 16.16 5.26
N THR A 186 0.75 17.32 4.60
CA THR A 186 -0.47 17.92 4.04
C THR A 186 -1.07 16.98 3.01
N LEU A 187 -2.39 16.79 3.07
CA LEU A 187 -3.09 16.03 2.03
C LEU A 187 -2.94 16.74 0.67
N PRO A 188 -2.84 16.00 -0.45
CA PRO A 188 -2.85 16.59 -1.78
C PRO A 188 -4.14 17.38 -2.06
N SER A 189 -4.12 18.24 -3.06
CA SER A 189 -5.32 18.98 -3.47
C SER A 189 -6.39 18.04 -4.03
N VAL A 190 -7.63 18.52 -4.15
CA VAL A 190 -8.71 17.73 -4.77
C VAL A 190 -8.34 17.29 -6.18
N ASP A 191 -7.71 18.16 -6.96
CA ASP A 191 -7.27 17.86 -8.33
C ASP A 191 -6.16 16.79 -8.33
N ASP A 192 -5.22 16.85 -7.37
CA ASP A 192 -4.18 15.84 -7.21
C ASP A 192 -4.73 14.48 -6.72
N LEU A 193 -5.91 14.46 -6.10
CA LEU A 193 -6.61 13.27 -5.64
C LEU A 193 -7.58 12.71 -6.67
N GLU A 194 -7.88 13.46 -7.73
CA GLU A 194 -8.79 13.02 -8.77
C GLU A 194 -8.22 11.80 -9.49
N ILE A 195 -9.07 10.78 -9.66
CA ILE A 195 -8.83 9.71 -10.64
C ILE A 195 -9.54 10.17 -11.90
N VAL A 196 -8.79 10.74 -12.84
CA VAL A 196 -9.35 11.26 -14.10
C VAL A 196 -10.15 10.14 -14.78
N ARG A 197 -11.46 10.29 -14.83
CA ARG A 197 -12.35 9.45 -15.61
C ARG A 197 -12.81 10.28 -16.81
N PRO A 198 -12.49 9.87 -18.06
CA PRO A 198 -13.16 10.47 -19.20
C PRO A 198 -14.67 10.18 -19.07
N PHE A 199 -15.48 11.20 -19.38
CA PHE A 199 -16.95 11.17 -19.36
C PHE A 199 -17.53 10.03 -20.19
#